data_AF-A0A5S4T6E1-F1
#
_entry.id   AF-A0A5S4T6E1-F1
#
_cell.length_a   1.000
_cell.length_b   1.000
_cell.length_c   1.000
_cell.angle_alpha   90.00
_cell.angle_beta   90.00
_cell.angle_gamma   90.00
#
_symmetry.space_group_name_H-M   'P 1'
#
loop_
_entity.id
_entity.type
_entity.pdbx_description
1 polymer ?
#
loop_
_entity_poly.entity_id
_entity_poly.type
_entity_poly.pdbx_seq_one_letter_code
_entity_poly.pdbx_strand_id
1 'polypeptide(L)'
;VLTGNLGTALSSGQDIASSIKGRLWNTLFLAFWAAAVSVPLAIGLGLLAVRYRNGFVDKLISGLALASTSLPEFFIGYLLVYFFAVQWQIFPGISTVYDGMPFLERMKAIALPATALTLVVLAHMMRMTR
;
A
#
# COMPACT_ATOMS: atom_id res chain seq x y z
N VAL A 1 -34.11 -3.21 0.25
CA VAL A 1 -33.04 -4.04 -0.34
C VAL A 1 -32.59 -3.35 -1.62
N LEU A 2 -31.35 -2.91 -1.71
CA LEU A 2 -30.79 -2.41 -2.97
C LEU A 2 -30.48 -3.63 -3.84
N THR A 3 -31.27 -3.85 -4.88
CA THR A 3 -31.01 -4.88 -5.90
C THR A 3 -30.48 -4.20 -7.16
N GLY A 4 -29.31 -4.62 -7.63
CA GLY A 4 -28.73 -4.22 -8.91
C GLY A 4 -28.25 -5.44 -9.67
N ASN A 5 -28.49 -5.47 -10.98
CA ASN A 5 -27.99 -6.51 -11.89
C ASN A 5 -26.91 -5.90 -12.78
N LEU A 6 -25.66 -6.31 -12.58
CA LEU A 6 -24.52 -5.81 -13.35
C LEU A 6 -24.37 -6.50 -14.71
N GLY A 7 -25.13 -7.57 -14.95
CA GLY A 7 -25.09 -8.34 -16.19
C GLY A 7 -23.85 -9.23 -16.31
N THR A 8 -23.63 -9.73 -17.54
CA THR A 8 -22.54 -10.63 -17.89
C THR A 8 -21.50 -9.91 -18.73
N ALA A 9 -20.23 -10.19 -18.50
CA ALA A 9 -19.14 -9.63 -19.27
C ALA A 9 -19.19 -10.13 -20.72
N LEU A 10 -19.12 -9.22 -21.71
CA LEU A 10 -19.08 -9.61 -23.14
C LEU A 10 -17.80 -10.39 -23.51
N SER A 11 -16.71 -10.19 -22.77
CA SER A 11 -15.42 -10.81 -23.07
C SER A 11 -15.29 -12.23 -22.53
N SER A 12 -15.79 -12.50 -21.32
CA SER A 12 -15.61 -13.80 -20.63
C SER A 12 -16.92 -14.56 -20.42
N GLY A 13 -18.08 -13.94 -20.67
CA GLY A 13 -19.40 -14.51 -20.39
C GLY A 13 -19.73 -14.66 -18.90
N GLN A 14 -18.82 -14.30 -18.00
CA GLN A 14 -19.02 -14.43 -16.55
C GLN A 14 -19.89 -13.31 -15.99
N ASP A 15 -20.56 -13.60 -14.88
CA ASP A 15 -21.26 -12.60 -14.09
C ASP A 15 -20.29 -11.50 -13.61
N ILE A 16 -20.68 -10.24 -13.83
CA ILE A 16 -19.83 -9.09 -13.48
C ILE A 16 -19.79 -8.92 -11.97
N ALA A 17 -20.89 -9.21 -11.26
CA ALA A 17 -20.93 -9.04 -9.81
C ALA A 17 -19.96 -9.99 -9.10
N SER A 18 -19.87 -11.25 -9.53
CA SER A 18 -18.87 -12.19 -8.99
C SER A 18 -17.42 -11.73 -9.25
N SER A 19 -17.15 -11.21 -10.45
CA SER A 19 -15.82 -10.74 -10.86
C SER A 19 -15.38 -9.51 -10.06
N ILE A 20 -16.29 -8.56 -9.81
CA ILE A 20 -16.02 -7.36 -9.03
C ILE A 20 -15.85 -7.71 -7.54
N LYS A 21 -16.68 -8.60 -7.00
CA LYS A 21 -16.67 -8.93 -5.57
C LYS A 21 -15.29 -9.40 -5.09
N GLY A 22 -14.65 -10.33 -5.82
CA GLY A 22 -13.31 -10.82 -5.46
C GLY A 22 -12.24 -9.72 -5.51
N ARG A 23 -12.25 -8.90 -6.57
CA ARG A 23 -11.31 -7.79 -6.74
C ARG A 23 -11.50 -6.71 -5.68
N LEU A 24 -12.74 -6.32 -5.43
CA LEU A 24 -13.10 -5.34 -4.40
C LEU A 24 -12.62 -5.80 -3.02
N TRP A 25 -12.82 -7.07 -2.68
CA TRP A 25 -12.35 -7.61 -1.41
C TRP A 25 -10.82 -7.56 -1.29
N ASN A 26 -10.10 -7.91 -2.36
CA ASN A 26 -8.64 -7.81 -2.37
C ASN A 26 -8.15 -6.36 -2.26
N THR A 27 -8.80 -5.41 -2.94
CA THR A 27 -8.49 -3.97 -2.82
C THR A 27 -8.74 -3.46 -1.41
N LEU A 28 -9.90 -3.76 -0.82
CA LEU A 28 -10.23 -3.34 0.55
C LEU A 28 -9.27 -3.96 1.57
N PHE A 29 -8.90 -5.22 1.39
CA PHE A 29 -7.94 -5.90 2.25
C PHE A 29 -6.57 -5.22 2.21
N LEU A 30 -6.05 -4.96 1.01
CA LEU A 30 -4.78 -4.24 0.83
C LEU A 30 -4.85 -2.84 1.43
N ALA A 31 -5.92 -2.08 1.12
CA ALA A 31 -6.12 -0.72 1.61
C ALA A 31 -6.21 -0.67 3.14
N PHE A 32 -6.91 -1.63 3.76
CA PHE A 32 -7.03 -1.74 5.20
C PHE A 32 -5.65 -1.90 5.86
N TRP A 33 -4.83 -2.85 5.38
CA TRP A 33 -3.50 -3.08 5.95
C TRP A 33 -2.54 -1.93 5.69
N ALA A 34 -2.58 -1.33 4.50
CA ALA A 34 -1.80 -0.14 4.21
C ALA A 34 -2.20 1.02 5.13
N ALA A 35 -3.49 1.27 5.34
CA ALA A 35 -3.98 2.31 6.26
C ALA A 35 -3.61 2.02 7.72
N ALA A 36 -3.78 0.77 8.17
CA ALA A 36 -3.46 0.34 9.53
C ALA A 36 -1.99 0.57 9.89
N VAL A 37 -1.08 0.48 8.93
CA VAL A 37 0.36 0.76 9.13
C VAL A 37 0.68 2.24 8.92
N SER A 38 0.22 2.82 7.81
CA SER A 38 0.60 4.17 7.41
C SER A 38 0.04 5.25 8.32
N VAL A 39 -1.20 5.13 8.81
CA VAL A 39 -1.83 6.18 9.62
C VAL A 39 -1.12 6.36 10.98
N PRO A 40 -0.90 5.30 11.79
CA PRO A 40 -0.16 5.46 13.04
C PRO A 40 1.27 5.94 12.81
N LEU A 41 1.94 5.44 11.77
CA LEU A 41 3.32 5.80 11.46
C LEU A 41 3.43 7.27 11.01
N ALA A 42 2.52 7.76 10.17
CA ALA A 42 2.47 9.16 9.75
C ALA A 42 2.26 10.11 10.93
N ILE A 43 1.32 9.76 11.82
CA ILE A 43 1.04 10.54 13.03
C ILE A 43 2.26 10.54 13.95
N GLY A 44 2.86 9.37 14.21
CA GLY A 44 4.04 9.25 15.07
C GLY A 44 5.24 10.03 14.54
N LEU A 45 5.56 9.91 13.25
CA LEU A 45 6.64 10.66 12.62
C LEU A 45 6.36 12.17 12.58
N GLY A 46 5.12 12.58 12.32
CA GLY A 46 4.72 13.99 12.37
C GLY A 46 4.91 14.60 13.76
N LEU A 47 4.45 13.90 14.81
CA LEU A 47 4.62 14.34 16.20
C LEU A 47 6.11 14.39 16.61
N LEU A 48 6.91 13.40 16.19
CA LEU A 48 8.35 13.40 16.43
C LEU A 48 9.05 14.57 15.74
N ALA A 49 8.69 14.88 14.49
CA ALA A 49 9.24 16.03 13.77
C ALA A 49 8.94 17.35 14.48
N VAL A 50 7.72 17.52 15.01
CA VAL A 50 7.34 18.70 15.80
C VAL A 50 8.10 18.75 17.14
N ARG A 51 8.25 17.61 17.82
CA ARG A 51 8.96 17.53 19.12
C ARG A 51 10.44 17.91 19.02
N TYR A 52 11.08 17.60 17.89
CA TYR A 52 12.49 17.88 17.59
C TYR A 52 12.64 18.91 16.46
N ARG A 53 11.73 19.89 16.40
CA ARG A 53 11.69 20.92 15.36
C ARG A 53 13.05 21.58 15.16
N ASN A 54 13.44 21.76 13.90
CA ASN A 54 14.73 22.30 13.45
C ASN A 54 15.97 21.45 13.81
N GLY A 55 15.80 20.34 14.52
CA GLY A 55 16.85 19.38 14.83
C GLY A 55 17.13 18.40 13.70
N PHE A 56 18.09 17.48 13.93
CA PHE A 56 18.46 16.45 12.95
C PHE A 56 17.29 15.51 12.61
N VAL A 57 16.45 15.17 13.59
CA VAL A 57 15.28 14.30 13.40
C VAL A 57 14.25 14.93 12.45
N ASP A 58 13.90 16.21 12.66
CA ASP A 58 12.99 16.94 11.77
C ASP A 58 13.53 17.02 10.33
N LYS A 59 14.84 17.27 10.18
CA LYS A 59 15.50 17.31 8.87
C LYS A 59 15.49 15.95 8.16
N LEU A 60 15.74 14.85 8.88
CA LEU A 60 15.67 13.50 8.32
C LEU A 60 14.26 13.14 7.87
N ILE A 61 13.26 13.37 8.72
CA ILE A 61 11.85 13.07 8.40
C ILE A 61 11.40 13.90 7.20
N SER A 62 11.71 15.19 7.19
CA SER A 62 11.42 16.09 6.07
C SER A 62 12.13 15.66 4.78
N GLY A 63 13.38 15.23 4.86
CA GLY A 63 14.15 14.73 3.71
C GLY A 63 13.58 13.44 3.13
N LEU A 64 13.19 12.48 3.98
CA LEU A 64 12.55 11.24 3.55
C LEU A 64 11.17 11.49 2.92
N ALA A 65 10.39 12.40 3.51
CA ALA A 65 9.11 12.83 2.94
C ALA A 65 9.30 13.46 1.56
N LEU A 66 10.30 14.35 1.41
CA LEU A 66 10.60 14.99 0.15
C LEU A 66 11.03 13.97 -0.91
N ALA A 67 11.96 13.07 -0.58
CA ALA A 67 12.40 12.01 -1.48
C ALA A 67 11.24 11.14 -1.95
N SER A 68 10.33 10.77 -1.04
CA SER A 68 9.15 9.97 -1.36
C SER A 68 8.15 10.73 -2.25
N THR A 69 8.01 12.06 -2.10
CA THR A 69 7.18 12.87 -3.01
C THR A 69 7.83 13.17 -4.36
N SER A 70 9.17 13.17 -4.43
CA SER A 70 9.91 13.50 -5.65
C SER A 70 10.11 12.29 -6.57
N LEU A 71 10.11 11.07 -6.01
CA LEU A 71 10.19 9.84 -6.78
C LEU A 71 8.80 9.41 -7.25
N PRO A 72 8.64 9.00 -8.52
CA PRO A 72 7.39 8.41 -9.00
C PRO A 72 7.04 7.12 -8.23
N GLU A 73 5.77 6.92 -7.92
CA GLU A 73 5.31 5.73 -7.17
C GLU A 73 5.71 4.42 -7.86
N PHE A 74 5.56 4.35 -9.19
CA PHE A 74 5.95 3.16 -9.96
C PHE A 74 7.44 2.83 -9.81
N PHE A 75 8.30 3.84 -9.64
CA PHE A 75 9.73 3.66 -9.47
C PHE A 75 10.05 3.07 -8.09
N ILE A 76 9.39 3.57 -7.04
CA ILE A 76 9.50 3.00 -5.69
C ILE A 76 9.02 1.54 -5.70
N GLY A 77 7.87 1.27 -6.31
CA GLY A 77 7.36 -0.09 -6.46
C GLY A 77 8.34 -1.01 -7.19
N TYR A 78 8.96 -0.53 -8.27
CA TYR A 78 9.97 -1.27 -9.01
C TYR A 78 11.20 -1.59 -8.15
N LEU A 79 11.74 -0.62 -7.40
CA LEU A 79 12.87 -0.85 -6.50
C LEU A 79 12.53 -1.86 -5.40
N LEU A 80 11.34 -1.77 -4.82
CA LEU A 80 10.88 -2.73 -3.82
C LEU A 80 10.85 -4.15 -4.39
N VAL A 81 10.27 -4.35 -5.58
CA VAL A 81 10.26 -5.66 -6.25
C VAL A 81 11.68 -6.13 -6.57
N TYR A 82 12.53 -5.26 -7.14
CA TYR A 82 13.88 -5.60 -7.52
C TYR A 82 14.71 -6.10 -6.33
N PHE A 83 14.75 -5.36 -5.22
CA PHE A 83 15.54 -5.75 -4.07
C PHE A 83 14.92 -6.91 -3.29
N PHE A 84 13.62 -6.83 -2.99
CA PHE A 84 13.01 -7.74 -2.03
C PHE A 84 12.44 -9.02 -2.65
N ALA A 85 12.06 -9.01 -3.93
CA ALA A 85 11.55 -10.18 -4.61
C ALA A 85 12.57 -10.82 -5.56
N VAL A 86 13.39 -10.02 -6.26
CA VAL A 86 14.36 -10.55 -7.23
C VAL A 86 15.71 -10.84 -6.59
N GLN A 87 16.36 -9.84 -5.97
CA GLN A 87 17.70 -9.99 -5.42
C GLN A 87 17.72 -10.83 -4.15
N TRP A 88 16.90 -10.47 -3.16
CA TRP A 88 16.90 -11.15 -1.85
C TRP A 88 15.89 -12.27 -1.73
N GLN A 89 14.92 -12.37 -2.66
CA GLN A 89 13.88 -13.41 -2.68
C GLN A 89 13.15 -13.61 -1.35
N ILE A 90 12.92 -12.51 -0.62
CA ILE A 90 12.24 -12.51 0.68
C ILE A 90 10.72 -12.53 0.49
N PHE A 91 10.23 -11.79 -0.50
CA PHE A 91 8.82 -11.62 -0.80
C PHE A 91 8.50 -12.07 -2.23
N PRO A 92 7.25 -12.46 -2.52
CA PRO A 92 6.85 -12.79 -3.89
C PRO A 92 6.86 -11.55 -4.79
N GLY A 93 7.32 -11.70 -6.03
CA GLY A 93 7.32 -10.62 -7.02
C GLY A 93 5.95 -10.34 -7.64
N ILE A 94 5.01 -11.28 -7.50
CA ILE A 94 3.63 -11.15 -7.99
C ILE A 94 2.68 -11.22 -6.79
N SER A 95 1.91 -10.16 -6.59
CA SER A 95 0.94 -10.03 -5.51
C SER A 95 -0.43 -10.59 -5.90
N THR A 96 -0.51 -11.90 -6.14
CA THR A 96 -1.79 -12.58 -6.42
C THR A 96 -2.40 -13.10 -5.13
N VAL A 97 -3.61 -12.65 -4.82
CA VAL A 97 -4.39 -13.10 -3.67
C VAL A 97 -5.64 -13.83 -4.15
N TYR A 98 -5.84 -15.06 -3.68
CA TYR A 98 -6.94 -15.94 -4.06
C TYR A 98 -7.67 -16.51 -2.83
N ASP A 99 -8.88 -17.04 -3.05
CA ASP A 99 -9.71 -17.61 -2.00
C ASP A 99 -9.12 -18.91 -1.45
N GLY A 100 -9.07 -19.04 -0.12
CA GLY A 100 -8.46 -20.18 0.56
C GLY A 100 -6.95 -20.05 0.81
N MET A 101 -6.31 -18.96 0.35
CA MET A 101 -4.91 -18.68 0.66
C MET A 101 -4.71 -18.52 2.20
N PRO A 102 -3.71 -19.19 2.81
CA PRO A 102 -3.38 -19.01 4.21
C PRO A 102 -3.12 -17.55 4.56
N PHE A 103 -3.56 -17.10 5.74
CA PHE A 103 -3.43 -15.69 6.15
C PHE A 103 -1.99 -15.16 6.06
N LEU A 104 -1.01 -15.96 6.49
CA LEU A 104 0.40 -15.55 6.46
C LEU A 104 0.94 -15.39 5.04
N GLU A 105 0.53 -16.26 4.11
CA GLU A 105 0.89 -16.13 2.69
C GLU A 105 0.23 -14.90 2.07
N ARG A 106 -1.01 -14.61 2.45
CA ARG A 106 -1.73 -13.41 2.04
C ARG A 106 -1.01 -12.14 2.51
N MET A 107 -0.49 -12.14 3.74
CA MET A 107 0.34 -11.04 4.26
C MET A 107 1.63 -10.86 3.47
N LYS A 108 2.34 -11.95 3.17
CA LYS A 108 3.55 -11.90 2.34
C LYS A 108 3.25 -11.39 0.92
N ALA A 109 2.14 -11.80 0.33
CA ALA A 109 1.72 -11.39 -1.01
C ALA A 109 1.46 -9.88 -1.11
N ILE A 110 0.90 -9.27 -0.05
CA ILE A 110 0.59 -7.84 -0.05
C ILE A 110 1.71 -6.96 0.53
N ALA A 111 2.79 -7.53 1.06
CA ALA A 111 3.81 -6.77 1.80
C ALA A 111 4.46 -5.67 0.95
N LEU A 112 4.88 -5.99 -0.28
CA LEU A 112 5.50 -5.02 -1.18
C LEU A 112 4.53 -3.91 -1.61
N PRO A 113 3.31 -4.20 -2.14
CA PRO A 113 2.38 -3.14 -2.48
C PRO A 113 1.90 -2.33 -1.26
N ALA A 114 1.71 -2.96 -0.09
CA ALA A 114 1.35 -2.24 1.13
C ALA A 114 2.47 -1.29 1.59
N THR A 115 3.74 -1.69 1.42
CA THR A 115 4.90 -0.83 1.72
C THR A 115 4.96 0.35 0.75
N ALA A 116 4.75 0.12 -0.55
CA ALA A 116 4.69 1.20 -1.54
C ALA A 116 3.61 2.23 -1.19
N LEU A 117 2.38 1.77 -0.90
CA LEU A 117 1.27 2.62 -0.47
C LEU A 117 1.60 3.38 0.82
N THR A 118 2.25 2.72 1.78
CA THR A 118 2.64 3.33 3.05
C THR A 118 3.60 4.50 2.82
N LEU A 119 4.64 4.32 2.01
CA LEU A 119 5.61 5.39 1.73
C LEU A 119 4.95 6.63 1.10
N VAL A 120 4.00 6.42 0.18
CA VAL A 120 3.24 7.50 -0.47
C VAL A 120 2.36 8.23 0.56
N VAL A 121 1.60 7.48 1.36
CA VAL A 121 0.71 8.07 2.39
C VAL A 121 1.50 8.83 3.44
N LEU A 122 2.63 8.30 3.90
CA LEU A 122 3.53 8.97 4.84
C LEU A 122 3.98 10.33 4.30
N ALA A 123 4.42 10.39 3.05
CA ALA A 123 4.93 11.60 2.42
C ALA A 123 3.87 12.72 2.38
N HIS A 124 2.61 12.36 2.11
CA HIS A 124 1.49 13.30 2.12
C HIS A 124 1.03 13.69 3.52
N MET A 125 0.78 12.70 4.39
CA MET A 125 0.22 12.96 5.72
C MET A 125 1.17 13.73 6.61
N MET A 126 2.48 13.43 6.61
CA MET A 126 3.46 14.15 7.44
C MET A 126 3.53 15.65 7.15
N ARG A 127 3.21 16.08 5.92
CA ARG A 127 3.14 17.51 5.56
C ARG A 127 1.89 18.20 6.11
N MET A 128 0.82 17.44 6.39
CA MET A 128 -0.42 17.96 6.96
C MET A 128 -0.40 17.98 8.50
N THR A 129 0.39 17.10 9.14
CA THR A 129 0.48 17.00 10.61
C THR A 129 1.50 17.95 11.26
N ARG A 130 2.35 18.61 10.49
CA ARG A 130 3.39 19.54 10.99
C ARG A 130 2.97 20.99 10.78
#